data_AF-A0A7Y5SCD2-F1
#
_entry.id   AF-A0A7Y5SCD2-F1
#
_cell.length_a   1.000
_cell.length_b   1.000
_cell.length_c   1.000
_cell.angle_alpha   90.00
_cell.angle_beta   90.00
_cell.angle_gamma   90.00
#
_symmetry.space_group_name_H-M   'P 1'
#
loop_
_entity.id
_entity.type
_entity.pdbx_description
1 polymer ?
#
loop_
_entity_poly.entity_id
_entity_poly.type
_entity_poly.pdbx_seq_one_letter_code
_entity_poly.pdbx_strand_id
1 'polypeptide(L)' 'MTIEGLLGRKLGTTQVFDEKGRLRGVTAVEVGPCFVTGLRTPEKNGYTAV' A
#
# COMPACT_ATOMS: atom_id res chain seq x y z
N MET A 1 14.47 4.00 -5.99
CA MET A 1 13.15 3.58 -6.49
C MET A 1 12.22 3.55 -5.30
N THR A 2 11.50 4.64 -5.07
CA THR A 2 10.54 4.76 -3.96
C THR A 2 9.21 4.20 -4.42
N ILE A 3 8.65 3.23 -3.70
CA ILE A 3 7.29 2.73 -3.94
C ILE A 3 6.35 3.66 -3.18
N GLU A 4 5.62 4.51 -3.90
CA GLU A 4 4.70 5.49 -3.29
C GLU A 4 3.33 4.88 -2.92
N GLY A 5 2.98 3.72 -3.49
CA GLY A 5 1.73 3.04 -3.20
C GLY A 5 1.77 1.55 -3.58
N LEU A 6 0.93 0.76 -2.92
CA LEU A 6 0.75 -0.66 -3.17
C LEU A 6 -0.74 -1.01 -3.21
N LEU A 7 -1.10 -1.97 -4.07
CA LEU A 7 -2.43 -2.54 -4.06
C LEU A 7 -2.52 -3.59 -2.95
N GLY A 8 -3.57 -3.52 -2.14
CA GLY A 8 -3.77 -4.45 -1.03
C GLY A 8 -5.23 -4.82 -0.81
N ARG A 9 -5.44 -5.99 -0.22
CA ARG A 9 -6.75 -6.51 0.19
C ARG A 9 -6.93 -6.32 1.69
N LYS A 10 -8.01 -5.64 2.09
CA LYS A 10 -8.40 -5.55 3.50
C LYS A 10 -8.77 -6.94 4.02
N LEU A 11 -8.06 -7.43 5.02
CA LEU A 11 -8.36 -8.70 5.69
C LEU A 11 -9.33 -8.51 6.85
N GLY A 12 -9.24 -7.39 7.56
CA GLY A 12 -10.08 -7.10 8.71
C GLY A 12 -9.43 -6.14 9.68
N THR A 13 -10.09 -5.93 10.82
CA THR A 13 -9.59 -5.08 11.91
C THR A 13 -9.30 -5.94 13.12
N THR A 14 -8.16 -5.72 13.76
CA THR A 14 -7.73 -6.40 14.97
C THR A 14 -7.13 -5.39 15.96
N GLN A 15 -6.65 -5.85 17.10
CA GLN A 15 -5.99 -5.04 18.11
C GLN A 15 -4.61 -5.61 18.43
N VAL A 16 -3.64 -4.73 18.66
CA VAL A 16 -2.27 -5.08 19.06
C VAL A 16 -1.84 -4.21 20.23
N PHE A 17 -0.93 -4.71 21.06
CA PHE A 17 -0.30 -3.91 22.11
C PHE A 17 0.97 -3.24 21.56
N ASP A 18 1.13 -1.95 21.81
CA ASP A 18 2.36 -1.23 21.48
C ASP A 18 3.47 -1.51 22.53
N GLU A 19 4.69 -1.04 22.26
CA GLU A 19 5.86 -1.22 23.14
C GLU A 19 5.67 -0.65 24.56
N LYS A 20 4.69 0.26 24.75
CA LYS A 20 4.34 0.86 26.03
C LYS A 20 3.16 0.17 26.71
N GLY A 21 2.72 -0.99 26.20
CA GLY A 21 1.61 -1.78 26.72
C GLY A 21 0.23 -1.21 26.43
N ARG A 22 0.09 -0.25 25.49
CA ARG A 22 -1.21 0.34 25.15
C ARG A 22 -1.89 -0.43 24.02
N LEU A 23 -3.20 -0.64 24.15
CA LEU A 23 -4.02 -1.28 23.12
C LEU A 23 -4.23 -0.34 21.92
N ARG A 24 -3.93 -0.82 20.71
CA ARG A 24 -4.12 -0.09 19.45
C ARG A 24 -4.95 -0.91 18.47
N GLY A 25 -6.06 -0.33 18.00
CA GLY A 25 -6.82 -0.90 16.89
C GLY A 25 -6.09 -0.70 15.57
N VAL A 26 -5.97 -1.76 14.78
CA VAL A 26 -5.25 -1.78 13.49
C VAL A 26 -6.07 -2.50 12.43
N THR A 27 -5.91 -2.11 11.16
CA THR A 27 -6.49 -2.85 10.03
C THR A 27 -5.39 -3.67 9.36
N ALA A 28 -5.61 -4.98 9.26
CA ALA A 28 -4.73 -5.87 8.54
C ALA A 28 -5.00 -5.77 7.03
N VAL A 29 -3.96 -5.51 6.25
CA VAL A 29 -4.01 -5.43 4.79
C VAL A 29 -2.99 -6.42 4.23
N GLU A 30 -3.46 -7.34 3.40
CA GLU A 30 -2.62 -8.25 2.62
C GLU A 30 -2.14 -7.53 1.36
N VAL A 31 -0.85 -7.60 1.08
CA VAL A 31 -0.23 -6.91 -0.05
C VAL A 31 0.65 -7.87 -0.83
N GLY A 32 0.50 -7.87 -2.15
CA GLY A 32 1.48 -8.42 -3.08
C GLY A 32 1.26 -9.86 -3.57
N PRO A 33 2.04 -10.27 -4.60
CA PRO A 33 2.98 -9.44 -5.36
C PRO A 33 2.27 -8.46 -6.31
N CYS A 34 2.66 -7.18 -6.27
CA CYS A 34 2.09 -6.11 -7.11
C CYS A 34 3.04 -5.80 -8.27
N PHE A 35 2.80 -6.38 -9.43
CA PHE A 35 3.61 -6.12 -10.63
C PHE A 35 3.18 -4.84 -11.32
N VAL A 36 4.15 -4.02 -11.73
CA VAL A 36 3.90 -2.83 -12.56
C VAL A 36 3.59 -3.27 -13.98
N THR A 37 2.39 -2.95 -14.46
CA THR A 37 1.93 -3.34 -15.81
C THR A 37 2.14 -2.24 -16.86
N GLY A 38 2.37 -1.00 -16.42
CA GLY A 38 2.60 0.11 -17.33
C GLY A 38 3.23 1.30 -16.64
N LEU A 39 3.88 2.14 -17.44
CA LEU A 39 4.41 3.43 -17.02
C LEU A 39 3.80 4.49 -17.92
N ARG A 40 3.24 5.54 -17.32
CA ARG A 40 2.72 6.70 -18.03
C ARG A 40 3.76 7.80 -18.01
N THR A 41 4.09 8.31 -19.19
CA THR A 41 5.04 9.42 -19.35
C THR A 41 4.35 10.63 -19.98
N PRO A 42 4.81 11.86 -19.71
CA PRO A 42 4.23 13.07 -20.28
C PRO A 42 4.18 13.06 -21.81
N GLU A 43 5.19 12.49 -22.48
CA GLU A 43 5.31 12.50 -23.94
C GLU A 43 4.27 11.61 -24.61
N LYS A 44 3.98 10.44 -24.02
CA LYS A 44 3.04 9.46 -24.58
C LYS A 44 1.62 9.64 -24.06
N ASN A 45 1.47 10.14 -22.82
CA ASN A 45 0.20 10.10 -22.09
C ASN A 45 -0.26 11.47 -21.56
N GLY A 46 0.58 12.51 -21.61
CA GLY A 46 0.25 13.84 -21.09
C GLY A 46 0.34 13.98 -19.56
N TYR A 47 0.79 12.93 -18.86
CA TYR A 47 0.98 12.91 -17.40
C TYR A 47 1.96 11.80 -16.97
N THR A 48 2.40 11.85 -15.70
CA THR A 48 3.28 10.84 -15.08
C THR A 48 2.48 9.96 -14.12
N ALA A 49 2.56 8.64 -14.28
CA ALA A 49 1.96 7.66 -13.35
C ALA A 49 2.60 6.27 -13.49
N VAL A 50 2.38 5.43 -12.47
CA VAL A 50 2.82 4.03 -12.38
C VAL A 50 1.61 3.14 -12.11
#